data_AF-A0A927YZS8-F1
#
_entry.id   AF-A0A927YZS8-F1
#
_cell.length_a   1.000
_cell.length_b   1.000
_cell.length_c   1.000
_cell.angle_alpha   90.00
_cell.angle_beta   90.00
_cell.angle_gamma   90.00
#
_symmetry.space_group_name_H-M   'P 1'
#
loop_
_entity.id
_entity.type
_entity.pdbx_description
1 polymer ?
#
loop_
_entity_poly.entity_id
_entity_poly.type
_entity_poly.pdbx_seq_one_letter_code
_entity_poly.pdbx_strand_id
1 'polypeptide(L)' 'MVAEYVGIPMTEVGELYYIDYLVYRRDAFIYNASQTKKGREYLRNAYRLTQTKPDREKLKRFKKR' A
#
# COMPACT_ATOMS: atom_id res chain seq x y z
N MET A 1 5.36 0.29 13.45
CA MET A 1 5.08 0.02 12.01
C MET A 1 5.89 -1.14 11.45
N VAL A 2 7.21 -1.04 11.22
CA VAL A 2 8.02 -2.15 10.64
C VAL A 2 8.21 -3.29 11.63
N ALA A 3 8.67 -2.98 12.84
CA ALA A 3 8.80 -3.91 13.96
C ALA A 3 7.52 -4.74 14.18
N GLU A 4 6.37 -4.06 14.29
CA GLU A 4 5.06 -4.70 14.48
C GLU A 4 4.63 -5.57 13.30
N TYR A 5 4.91 -5.14 12.07
CA TYR A 5 4.53 -5.88 10.86
C TYR A 5 5.36 -7.15 10.67
N VAL A 6 6.67 -7.08 10.96
CA VAL A 6 7.60 -8.20 10.84
C VAL A 6 7.57 -9.11 12.09
N GLY A 7 7.12 -8.57 13.24
CA GLY A 7 7.07 -9.29 14.51
C GLY A 7 8.41 -9.34 15.26
N ILE A 8 9.26 -8.33 15.07
CA ILE A 8 10.57 -8.22 15.72
C ILE A 8 10.64 -7.01 16.68
N PRO A 9 11.49 -7.05 17.71
CA PRO A 9 11.78 -5.89 18.55
C PRO A 9 12.26 -4.69 17.74
N MET A 10 11.96 -3.47 18.23
CA MET A 10 12.40 -2.23 17.58
C MET A 10 13.93 -2.13 17.46
N THR A 11 14.67 -2.72 18.42
CA THR A 11 16.13 -2.77 18.40
C THR A 11 16.68 -3.57 17.22
N GLU A 12 15.98 -4.64 16.81
CA GLU A 12 16.39 -5.50 15.69
C GLU A 12 16.09 -4.88 14.32
N VAL A 13 15.21 -3.87 14.25
CA VAL A 13 14.96 -3.14 13.00
C VAL A 13 16.22 -2.44 12.49
N GLY A 14 17.10 -1.99 13.39
CA GLY A 14 18.38 -1.37 13.04
C GLY A 14 19.39 -2.34 12.42
N GLU A 15 19.21 -3.63 12.64
CA GLU A 15 20.09 -4.70 12.14
C GLU A 15 19.63 -5.26 10.77
N LEU A 16 18.47 -4.83 10.27
CA LEU A 16 17.99 -5.25 8.97
C LEU A 16 18.90 -4.72 7.85
N TYR A 17 19.13 -5.57 6.84
CA TYR A 17 19.71 -5.10 5.60
C TYR A 17 18.86 -3.96 5.02
N TYR A 18 19.53 -2.96 4.48
CA TYR A 18 18.87 -1.73 4.03
C TYR A 18 17.73 -1.99 3.03
N ILE A 19 17.92 -2.93 2.10
CA ILE A 19 16.91 -3.30 1.11
C ILE A 19 15.70 -3.97 1.77
N ASP A 20 15.94 -4.89 2.71
CA ASP A 20 14.87 -5.58 3.45
C ASP A 20 14.05 -4.58 4.27
N TYR A 21 14.73 -3.65 4.95
CA TYR A 21 14.06 -2.57 5.67
C TYR A 21 13.14 -1.76 4.74
N LEU A 22 13.60 -1.38 3.53
CA LEU A 22 12.78 -0.61 2.60
C LEU A 22 11.55 -1.39 2.12
N VAL A 23 11.70 -2.68 1.84
CA VAL A 23 10.59 -3.56 1.43
C VAL A 23 9.58 -3.70 2.56
N TYR A 24 10.03 -4.08 3.76
CA TYR A 24 9.15 -4.23 4.92
C TYR A 24 8.48 -2.92 5.31
N ARG A 25 9.16 -1.78 5.19
CA ARG A 25 8.56 -0.47 5.44
C ARG A 25 7.42 -0.16 4.48
N ARG A 26 7.57 -0.45 3.19
CA ARG A 26 6.49 -0.28 2.20
C ARG A 26 5.31 -1.17 2.54
N ASP A 27 5.56 -2.44 2.79
CA ASP A 27 4.51 -3.43 2.99
C ASP A 27 3.77 -3.21 4.32
N ALA A 28 4.51 -2.86 5.38
CA ALA A 28 3.93 -2.46 6.67
C ALA A 28 3.02 -1.22 6.55
N PHE A 29 3.43 -0.22 5.75
CA PHE A 29 2.60 0.97 5.52
C PHE A 29 1.29 0.60 4.82
N ILE A 30 1.36 -0.20 3.76
CA ILE A 30 0.19 -0.67 3.00
C ILE A 30 -0.73 -1.50 3.89
N TYR A 31 -0.17 -2.45 4.65
CA TYR A 31 -0.91 -3.29 5.57
C TYR A 31 -1.68 -2.46 6.59
N ASN A 32 -1.03 -1.51 7.25
CA ASN A 32 -1.67 -0.64 8.25
C ASN A 32 -2.77 0.23 7.64
N ALA A 33 -2.52 0.83 6.47
CA ALA A 33 -3.54 1.60 5.76
C ALA A 33 -4.75 0.71 5.35
N SER A 34 -4.53 -0.55 5.01
CA SER A 34 -5.61 -1.46 4.60
C SER A 34 -6.59 -1.83 5.72
N GLN A 35 -6.20 -1.69 6.99
CA GLN A 35 -7.04 -2.08 8.13
C GLN A 35 -8.29 -1.19 8.29
N THR A 36 -8.18 0.10 7.97
CA THR A 36 -9.27 1.06 8.20
C THR A 36 -10.01 1.44 6.91
N LYS A 37 -11.28 1.86 7.02
CA LYS A 37 -12.05 2.36 5.87
C LYS A 37 -11.38 3.57 5.22
N LYS A 38 -10.92 4.52 6.03
CA LYS A 38 -10.20 5.73 5.57
C LYS A 38 -8.87 5.39 4.90
N GLY A 39 -8.11 4.44 5.45
CA GLY A 39 -6.85 4.02 4.86
C GLY A 39 -7.02 3.25 3.54
N ARG A 40 -8.04 2.38 3.43
CA ARG A 40 -8.42 1.77 2.14
C ARG A 40 -8.82 2.81 1.10
N GLU A 41 -9.53 3.85 1.50
CA GLU A 41 -9.85 4.98 0.61
C GLU A 41 -8.60 5.74 0.17
N TYR A 42 -7.68 6.02 1.09
CA TYR A 42 -6.38 6.62 0.77
C TYR A 42 -5.62 5.80 -0.28
N LEU A 43 -5.47 4.49 -0.07
CA LEU A 43 -4.78 3.60 -1.02
C LEU A 43 -5.44 3.58 -2.40
N ARG A 44 -6.77 3.54 -2.47
CA ARG A 44 -7.51 3.62 -3.74
C ARG A 44 -7.29 4.95 -4.44
N ASN A 45 -7.28 6.06 -3.70
CA ASN A 45 -7.03 7.39 -4.26
C ASN A 45 -5.59 7.52 -4.75
N ALA A 46 -4.61 7.04 -3.98
CA ALA A 46 -3.22 6.99 -4.41
C ALA A 46 -3.07 6.21 -5.73
N TYR A 47 -3.65 5.01 -5.82
CA TYR A 47 -3.67 4.22 -7.05
C TYR A 47 -4.40 4.93 -8.20
N ARG A 48 -5.51 5.61 -7.94
CA ARG A 48 -6.24 6.38 -8.96
C ARG A 48 -5.38 7.52 -9.52
N LEU A 49 -4.61 8.18 -8.67
CA LEU A 49 -3.76 9.31 -9.06
C LEU A 49 -2.53 8.89 -9.88
N THR A 50 -2.08 7.63 -9.77
CA THR A 50 -0.98 7.12 -10.62
C THR A 50 -1.43 6.79 -12.04
N GLN A 51 -2.74 6.74 -12.31
CA GLN A 51 -3.25 6.47 -13.65
C GLN A 51 -3.11 7.69 -14.56
N THR A 52 -2.33 7.54 -15.63
CA THR A 52 -2.13 8.59 -16.65
C THR A 52 -3.04 8.43 -17.86
N LYS A 53 -3.73 7.29 -17.98
CA LYS A 53 -4.64 6.97 -19.08
C LYS A 53 -6.00 6.53 -18.53
N PRO A 54 -7.09 6.84 -19.23
CA PRO A 54 -8.42 6.42 -18.81
C PRO A 54 -8.57 4.90 -18.90
N ASP A 55 -9.24 4.31 -17.90
CA ASP A 55 -9.62 2.88 -17.89
C ASP A 55 -10.73 2.63 -18.92
N ARG A 56 -10.29 2.27 -20.13
CA ARG A 56 -11.17 2.06 -21.30
C ARG A 56 -12.11 0.88 -21.11
N GLU A 57 -11.70 -0.16 -20.39
CA GLU A 57 -12.54 -1.34 -20.17
C GLU A 57 -13.72 -1.01 -19.25
N LYS A 58 -13.43 -0.31 -18.15
CA LYS A 58 -14.45 0.16 -17.22
C LYS A 58 -15.42 1.13 -17.91
N LEU A 59 -14.91 2.03 -18.75
CA LEU A 59 -15.75 2.94 -19.55
C LEU A 59 -16.66 2.19 -20.53
N LYS A 60 -16.17 1.14 -21.21
CA LYS A 60 -16.99 0.31 -22.11
C LYS A 60 -18.10 -0.42 -21.36
N ARG A 61 -17.82 -0.95 -20.16
CA ARG A 61 -18.84 -1.61 -19.32
C ARG A 61 -19.90 -0.64 -18.81
N PHE A 62 -19.50 0.58 -18.45
CA PHE A 62 -20.43 1.63 -18.03
C PHE A 62 -21.40 2.02 -19.15
N LYS A 63 -20.91 2.17 -20.39
CA LYS A 63 -21.74 2.53 -21.56
C LYS A 63 -22.70 1.43 -22.03
N LYS A 64 -22.52 0.19 -21.59
CA LYS A 64 -23.41 -0.95 -21.93
C LYS A 64 -24.60 -1.10 -20.97
N ARG A 65 -24.62 -0.33 -19.88
CA ARG A 65 -25.74 -0.20 -18.94
C ARG A 65 -26.56 1.01 -19.32
#